data_AF-A0A026WI43-F1
#
_entry.id   AF-A0A026WI43-F1
#
_cell.length_a   1.000
_cell.length_b   1.000
_cell.length_c   1.000
_cell.angle_alpha   90.00
_cell.angle_beta   90.00
_cell.angle_gamma   90.00
#
_symmetry.space_group_name_H-M   'P 1'
#
loop_
_entity.id
_entity.type
_entity.pdbx_description
1 polymer ?
#
loop_
_entity_poly.entity_id
_entity_poly.type
_entity_poly.pdbx_seq_one_letter_code
_entity_poly.pdbx_strand_id
1 'polypeptide(L)'
;MSHCDVVYKISYCDCEASYVGQTKRQLRTRVNEHRKDINKKSGSPSVISTHRLSSGHDFDWDDVQILNKEGSYKKRLVSEMVNIKRQLKSLNLQNDTEFLSDDYLPILNMFSPL
;
A
#
# COMPACT_ATOMS: atom_id res chain seq x y z
N MET A 1 -11.11 -10.78 13.66
CA MET A 1 -11.61 -11.26 12.36
C MET A 1 -10.46 -11.26 11.36
N SER A 2 -10.23 -12.35 10.63
CA SER A 2 -9.15 -12.43 9.64
C SER A 2 -9.63 -11.90 8.28
N HIS A 3 -8.96 -10.88 7.75
CA HIS A 3 -9.25 -10.35 6.42
C HIS A 3 -8.26 -10.94 5.40
N CYS A 4 -8.78 -11.53 4.32
CA CYS A 4 -8.01 -12.03 3.17
C CYS A 4 -8.57 -11.38 1.89
N ASP A 5 -7.79 -11.43 0.81
CA ASP A 5 -8.16 -10.91 -0.50
C ASP A 5 -8.51 -9.41 -0.47
N VAL A 6 -7.65 -8.62 0.20
CA VAL A 6 -7.87 -7.19 0.44
C VAL A 6 -6.81 -6.32 -0.21
N VAL A 7 -7.21 -5.11 -0.56
CA VAL A 7 -6.33 -3.95 -0.76
C VAL A 7 -6.34 -3.16 0.55
N TYR A 8 -5.16 -2.82 1.07
CA TYR A 8 -4.99 -2.16 2.34
C TYR A 8 -4.07 -0.95 2.22
N LYS A 9 -4.19 -0.03 3.17
CA LYS A 9 -3.37 1.18 3.32
C LYS A 9 -2.68 1.15 4.68
N ILE A 10 -1.41 1.53 4.70
CA ILE A 10 -0.65 1.80 5.91
C ILE A 10 -0.18 3.26 5.82
N SER A 11 -0.59 4.08 6.78
CA SER A 11 -0.24 5.50 6.85
C SER A 11 0.99 5.71 7.74
N TYR A 12 1.70 6.82 7.55
CA TYR A 12 2.65 7.31 8.55
C TYR A 12 1.92 8.06 9.66
N CYS A 13 2.40 7.94 10.90
CA CYS A 13 1.75 8.60 12.05
C CYS A 13 1.72 10.12 11.93
N ASP A 14 2.77 10.72 11.35
CA ASP A 14 3.00 12.17 11.39
C ASP A 14 3.04 12.83 10.01
N CYS A 15 2.57 12.17 8.94
CA CYS A 15 2.45 12.80 7.63
C CYS A 15 1.46 12.09 6.70
N GLU A 16 1.12 12.74 5.59
CA GLU A 16 0.20 12.24 4.55
C GLU A 16 0.79 11.07 3.71
N ALA A 17 2.03 10.66 4.00
CA ALA A 17 2.66 9.56 3.28
C ALA A 17 1.99 8.23 3.61
N SER A 18 1.73 7.42 2.59
CA SER A 18 1.13 6.11 2.78
C SER A 18 1.59 5.10 1.76
N TYR A 19 1.52 3.83 2.16
CA TYR A 19 1.73 2.69 1.28
C TYR A 19 0.40 1.97 1.08
N VAL A 20 0.10 1.65 -0.18
CA VAL A 20 -1.04 0.80 -0.53
C VAL A 20 -0.52 -0.51 -1.08
N GLY A 21 -1.07 -1.62 -0.59
CA GLY A 21 -0.72 -2.96 -1.07
C GLY A 21 -1.92 -3.87 -1.13
N GLN A 22 -1.79 -5.00 -1.82
CA GLN A 22 -2.76 -6.09 -1.77
C GLN A 22 -2.22 -7.36 -1.13
N THR A 23 -3.14 -8.21 -0.67
CA THR A 23 -2.81 -9.56 -0.20
C THR A 23 -3.93 -10.55 -0.44
N LYS A 24 -3.58 -11.73 -0.96
CA LYS A 24 -4.43 -12.94 -0.90
C LYS A 24 -4.44 -13.57 0.50
N ARG A 25 -3.33 -13.45 1.22
CA ARG A 25 -3.12 -14.00 2.56
C ARG A 25 -3.82 -13.14 3.61
N GLN A 26 -3.89 -13.62 4.85
CA GLN A 26 -4.40 -12.82 5.96
C GLN A 26 -3.63 -11.52 6.09
N LEU A 27 -4.34 -10.40 6.18
CA LEU A 27 -3.79 -9.06 6.28
C LEU A 27 -2.78 -8.95 7.43
N ARG A 28 -3.12 -9.48 8.61
CA ARG A 28 -2.23 -9.52 9.77
C ARG A 28 -0.88 -10.16 9.45
N THR A 29 -0.89 -11.26 8.70
CA THR A 29 0.34 -11.93 8.29
C THR A 29 1.18 -11.05 7.37
N ARG A 30 0.56 -10.39 6.38
CA ARG A 30 1.25 -9.49 5.45
C ARG A 30 1.87 -8.28 6.17
N VAL A 31 1.13 -7.67 7.10
CA VAL A 31 1.61 -6.54 7.91
C VAL A 31 2.80 -6.97 8.78
N ASN A 32 2.73 -8.14 9.40
CA ASN A 32 3.84 -8.66 10.21
C ASN A 32 5.09 -8.98 9.39
N GLU A 33 4.94 -9.38 8.12
CA GLU A 33 6.08 -9.56 7.22
C GLU A 33 6.80 -8.24 6.95
N HIS A 34 6.05 -7.17 6.69
CA HIS A 34 6.63 -5.83 6.52
C HIS A 34 7.36 -5.36 7.77
N ARG A 35 6.76 -5.49 8.97
CA ARG A 35 7.42 -5.14 10.24
C ARG A 35 8.73 -5.92 10.44
N LYS A 36 8.77 -7.20 10.05
CA LYS A 36 9.98 -8.03 10.15
C LYS A 36 11.05 -7.63 9.14
N ASP A 37 10.65 -7.25 7.93
CA ASP A 37 11.57 -6.83 6.87
C ASP A 37 12.39 -5.61 7.25
N ILE A 38 11.80 -4.65 7.99
CA ILE A 38 12.48 -3.45 8.50
C ILE A 38 13.69 -3.80 9.36
N ASN A 39 13.60 -4.88 10.15
CA ASN A 39 14.64 -5.28 11.09
C ASN A 39 15.62 -6.30 10.50
N LYS A 40 15.50 -6.62 9.21
CA LYS A 40 16.30 -7.66 8.57
C LYS A 40 17.72 -7.15 8.30
N LYS A 41 18.72 -7.97 8.67
CA LYS A 41 20.15 -7.63 8.55
C LYS A 41 20.75 -7.90 7.15
N SER A 42 20.01 -8.54 6.25
CA SER A 42 20.52 -8.98 4.95
C SER A 42 19.43 -8.99 3.87
N GLY A 43 19.85 -8.75 2.63
CA GLY A 43 18.97 -8.61 1.46
C GLY A 43 18.55 -7.16 1.21
N SER A 44 17.89 -6.93 0.07
CA SER A 44 17.38 -5.61 -0.30
C SER A 44 16.14 -5.27 0.54
N PRO A 45 16.09 -4.08 1.17
CA PRO A 45 14.93 -3.64 1.93
C PRO A 45 13.71 -3.45 1.00
N SER A 46 12.52 -3.75 1.50
CA SER A 46 11.29 -3.32 0.81
C SER A 46 11.19 -1.80 0.73
N VAL A 47 10.28 -1.31 -0.11
CA VAL A 47 9.97 0.12 -0.24
C VAL A 47 9.59 0.73 1.12
N ILE A 48 8.75 0.03 1.88
CA ILE A 48 8.35 0.38 3.25
C ILE A 48 9.59 0.52 4.14
N SER A 49 10.47 -0.48 4.14
CA SER A 49 11.69 -0.49 4.95
C SER A 49 12.65 0.65 4.56
N THR A 50 12.83 0.89 3.26
CA THR A 50 13.68 1.95 2.73
C THR A 50 13.20 3.34 3.17
N HIS A 51 11.88 3.58 3.09
CA HIS A 51 11.30 4.84 3.54
C HIS A 51 11.35 5.01 5.06
N ARG A 52 11.12 3.94 5.84
CA ARG A 52 11.25 3.97 7.30
C ARG A 52 12.66 4.39 7.74
N LEU A 53 13.68 3.79 7.13
CA LEU A 53 15.09 4.04 7.46
C LEU A 53 15.56 5.44 7.05
N SER A 54 14.97 6.05 6.03
CA SER A 54 15.37 7.38 5.52
C SER A 54 14.61 8.54 6.16
N SER A 55 13.35 8.34 6.57
CA SER A 55 12.50 9.43 7.09
C SER A 55 12.56 9.61 8.61
N GLY A 56 12.94 8.58 9.37
CA GLY A 56 12.90 8.61 10.84
C GLY A 56 11.50 8.49 11.46
N HIS A 57 10.43 8.72 10.68
CA HIS A 57 9.03 8.55 11.09
C HIS A 57 8.63 7.07 11.07
N ASP A 58 7.61 6.66 11.83
CA ASP A 58 7.07 5.28 11.80
C ASP A 58 5.72 5.18 11.09
N PHE A 59 5.40 3.97 10.67
CA PHE A 59 4.06 3.63 10.18
C PHE A 59 3.11 3.40 11.35
N ASP A 60 1.84 3.79 11.16
CA ASP A 60 0.77 3.35 12.05
C ASP A 60 0.40 1.91 11.70
N TRP A 61 1.09 0.99 12.38
CA TRP A 61 0.93 -0.42 12.13
C TRP A 61 -0.30 -1.03 12.79
N ASP A 62 -0.97 -0.28 13.68
CA ASP A 62 -2.13 -0.75 14.43
C ASP A 62 -3.43 -0.24 13.78
N ASP A 63 -3.38 0.89 13.05
CA ASP A 63 -4.47 1.39 12.18
C ASP A 63 -4.26 1.05 10.69
N VAL A 64 -4.22 -0.24 10.35
CA VAL A 64 -4.18 -0.67 8.95
C VAL A 64 -5.59 -0.65 8.35
N GLN A 65 -5.80 0.24 7.38
CA GLN A 65 -7.09 0.44 6.74
C GLN A 65 -7.30 -0.53 5.58
N ILE A 66 -8.51 -1.09 5.47
CA ILE A 66 -8.93 -1.89 4.32
C ILE A 66 -9.66 -0.99 3.33
N LEU A 67 -9.08 -0.81 2.14
CA LEU A 67 -9.64 0.04 1.09
C LEU A 67 -10.64 -0.72 0.20
N ASN A 68 -10.39 -2.03 -0.02
CA ASN A 68 -11.28 -2.87 -0.81
C ASN A 68 -11.08 -4.36 -0.46
N LYS A 69 -12.10 -5.18 -0.70
CA LYS A 69 -12.03 -6.65 -0.65
C LYS A 69 -12.47 -7.23 -2.00
N GLU A 70 -11.55 -7.91 -2.67
CA GLU A 70 -11.75 -8.44 -4.02
C GLU A 70 -11.03 -9.78 -4.18
N GLY A 71 -11.78 -10.86 -4.39
CA GLY A 71 -11.25 -12.23 -4.48
C GLY A 71 -10.51 -12.53 -5.77
N SER A 72 -10.85 -11.85 -6.87
CA SER A 72 -10.18 -12.02 -8.15
C SER A 72 -8.85 -11.29 -8.16
N TYR A 73 -7.76 -12.04 -8.34
CA TYR A 73 -6.41 -11.46 -8.38
C TYR A 73 -6.28 -10.34 -9.40
N LYS A 74 -6.79 -10.53 -10.63
CA LYS A 74 -6.69 -9.51 -11.70
C LYS A 74 -7.46 -8.24 -11.34
N LYS A 75 -8.66 -8.35 -10.79
CA LYS A 75 -9.45 -7.20 -10.35
C LYS A 75 -8.79 -6.51 -9.15
N ARG A 76 -8.20 -7.29 -8.24
CA ARG A 76 -7.49 -6.77 -7.08
C ARG A 76 -6.22 -6.01 -7.45
N LEU A 77 -5.49 -6.42 -8.50
CA LEU A 77 -4.37 -5.64 -9.06
C LEU A 77 -4.86 -4.27 -9.57
N VAL A 78 -5.95 -4.25 -10.36
CA VAL A 78 -6.53 -2.98 -10.82
C VAL A 78 -6.97 -2.11 -9.65
N SER A 79 -7.61 -2.71 -8.65
CA SER A 79 -8.01 -2.03 -7.42
C SER A 79 -6.81 -1.46 -6.67
N GLU A 80 -5.70 -2.19 -6.56
CA GLU A 80 -4.46 -1.71 -5.94
C GLU A 80 -3.93 -0.49 -6.68
N MET A 81 -3.77 -0.56 -8.00
CA MET A 81 -3.28 0.54 -8.83
C MET A 81 -4.14 1.81 -8.70
N VAL A 82 -5.46 1.66 -8.76
CA VAL A 82 -6.41 2.77 -8.57
C VAL A 82 -6.26 3.38 -7.19
N ASN A 83 -6.17 2.57 -6.14
CA ASN A 83 -6.01 3.09 -4.78
C ASN A 83 -4.63 3.72 -4.56
N ILE A 84 -3.56 3.25 -5.20
CA ILE A 84 -2.24 3.90 -5.20
C ILE A 84 -2.33 5.31 -5.81
N LYS A 85 -2.94 5.45 -6.99
CA LYS A 85 -3.07 6.75 -7.67
C LYS A 85 -3.95 7.76 -6.93
N ARG A 86 -4.80 7.28 -6.03
CA ARG A 86 -5.67 8.14 -5.20
C ARG A 86 -5.00 8.66 -3.93
N GLN A 87 -3.79 8.21 -3.58
CA GLN A 87 -3.08 8.71 -2.40
C GLN A 87 -2.46 10.09 -2.68
N LEU A 88 -2.47 10.98 -1.68
CA LEU A 88 -1.81 12.29 -1.76
C LEU A 88 -0.28 12.16 -1.91
N LYS A 89 0.33 11.29 -1.08
CA LYS A 89 1.78 11.04 -1.07
C LYS A 89 2.03 9.53 -1.00
N SER A 90 1.87 8.86 -2.13
CA SER A 90 2.14 7.42 -2.23
C SER A 90 3.64 7.11 -2.11
N LEU A 91 3.94 6.04 -1.38
CA LEU A 91 5.29 5.48 -1.28
C LEU A 91 5.55 4.36 -2.28
N ASN A 92 4.51 3.86 -2.95
CA ASN A 92 4.61 2.80 -3.95
C ASN A 92 5.56 3.18 -5.10
N LEU A 93 6.16 2.18 -5.75
CA LEU A 93 7.00 2.41 -6.91
C LEU A 93 6.12 2.75 -8.12
N GLN A 94 6.64 3.56 -9.06
CA GLN A 94 5.87 3.92 -10.26
C GLN A 94 5.43 2.67 -11.06
N ASN A 95 6.30 1.65 -11.10
CA ASN A 95 6.02 0.38 -11.76
C ASN A 95 4.86 -0.39 -11.10
N ASP A 96 4.49 -0.10 -9.85
CA ASP A 96 3.31 -0.69 -9.20
C ASP A 96 2.00 -0.26 -9.89
N THR A 97 2.05 0.76 -10.76
CA THR A 97 0.89 1.30 -11.49
C THR A 97 1.04 1.27 -13.01
N GLU A 98 2.07 0.60 -13.54
CA GLU A 98 2.41 0.65 -14.98
C GLU A 98 1.31 0.13 -15.92
N PHE A 99 0.44 -0.75 -15.41
CA PHE A 99 -0.66 -1.33 -16.17
C PHE A 99 -1.96 -0.50 -16.12
N LEU A 100 -1.95 0.64 -15.44
CA LEU A 100 -3.07 1.58 -15.41
C LEU A 100 -2.74 2.76 -16.33
N SER A 101 -3.46 2.87 -17.46
CA SER A 101 -3.27 3.98 -18.40
C SER A 101 -3.49 5.34 -17.73
N ASP A 102 -2.67 6.32 -18.08
CA ASP A 102 -2.83 7.68 -17.59
C ASP A 102 -4.13 8.34 -18.11
N ASP A 103 -4.76 7.77 -19.14
CA ASP A 103 -6.09 8.20 -19.63
C ASP A 103 -7.18 8.12 -18.55
N TYR A 104 -6.98 7.31 -17.52
CA TYR A 104 -7.91 7.21 -16.38
C TYR A 104 -7.67 8.29 -15.32
N LEU A 105 -6.53 8.99 -15.31
CA LEU A 105 -6.20 9.99 -14.29
C LEU A 105 -7.22 11.12 -14.19
N PRO A 106 -7.74 11.70 -15.30
CA PRO A 106 -8.76 12.73 -15.21
C PRO A 106 -10.00 12.27 -14.44
N ILE A 107 -10.44 11.02 -14.66
CA ILE A 107 -11.59 10.43 -13.96
C ILE A 107 -11.25 10.18 -12.49
N LEU A 108 -10.07 9.65 -12.19
CA LEU A 108 -9.63 9.39 -10.82
C LEU A 108 -9.53 10.67 -9.99
N ASN A 109 -9.07 11.76 -10.61
CA ASN A 109 -8.94 13.08 -9.98
C ASN A 109 -10.30 13.76 -9.72
N MET A 110 -11.40 13.24 -10.27
CA MET A 110 -12.75 13.71 -9.90
C MET A 110 -13.17 13.25 -8.50
N PHE A 111 -12.53 12.22 -7.95
CA PHE A 111 -12.81 11.72 -6.61
C PHE A 111 -11.86 12.36 -5.61
N SER A 112 -12.34 12.57 -4.38
CA SER A 112 -11.48 13.01 -3.28
C SER A 112 -10.30 12.03 -3.10
N PRO A 113 -9.07 12.56 -2.92
CA PRO A 113 -7.91 11.76 -2.55
C PRO A 113 -8.16 10.98 -1.26
N LEU A 114 -7.49 9.84 -1.14
CA LEU A 114 -7.52 8.95 0.02
C LEU A 114 -6.33 9.17 0.95
#